data_AF-A0A1H4Z570-F1
#
_entry.id   AF-A0A1H4Z570-F1
#
_cell.length_a   1.000
_cell.length_b   1.000
_cell.length_c   1.000
_cell.angle_alpha   90.00
_cell.angle_beta   90.00
_cell.angle_gamma   90.00
#
_symmetry.space_group_name_H-M   'P 1'
#
loop_
_entity.id
_entity.type
_entity.pdbx_description
1 polymer ?
#
loop_
_entity_poly.entity_id
_entity_poly.type
_entity_poly.pdbx_seq_one_letter_code
_entity_poly.pdbx_strand_id
1 'polypeptide(L)'
;MATKDLLDRLTNLPEREANTPTVPPIELVAFVVRWNRGLRQWKATTLAEFARVSVSTVERVERGERVSGDALDRIAQAFGYDPGYFTAPRVPLPREEAAASMVEQFSNLEIVPVAAMKTHRAVREAARCHAYLIHRPGVPAVYDAEIEALQEWLDFGAFILSDIADRGPAEESGRRDLYDRILGSVAELERRGLTVLSGVMAAPQDGIPDWKVAVISITPKTADPGAVKRRHLMVDRRVAALPKRAAAK
;
A
#
# COMPACT_ATOMS: atom_id res chain seq x y z
N MET A 1 -5.01 -16.10 20.87
CA MET A 1 -4.07 -16.89 20.05
C MET A 1 -3.08 -15.94 19.40
N ALA A 2 -1.79 -16.21 19.53
CA ALA A 2 -0.74 -15.39 18.93
C ALA A 2 -0.59 -15.73 17.43
N THR A 3 -0.04 -14.81 16.64
CA THR A 3 0.23 -15.04 15.20
C THR A 3 1.18 -16.23 15.00
N LYS A 4 2.12 -16.44 15.94
CA LYS A 4 3.03 -17.58 15.93
C LYS A 4 2.27 -18.91 16.05
N ASP A 5 1.31 -19.02 16.97
CA ASP A 5 0.50 -20.23 17.12
C ASP A 5 -0.30 -20.57 15.84
N LEU A 6 -0.78 -19.56 15.11
CA LEU A 6 -1.45 -19.75 13.81
C LEU A 6 -0.48 -20.24 12.73
N LEU A 7 0.72 -19.66 12.66
CA LEU A 7 1.77 -20.09 11.73
C LEU A 7 2.24 -21.51 12.03
N ASP A 8 2.39 -21.86 13.30
CA ASP A 8 2.77 -23.20 13.72
C ASP A 8 1.68 -24.22 13.32
N ARG A 9 0.39 -23.88 13.51
CA ARG A 9 -0.72 -24.73 13.03
C ARG A 9 -0.73 -24.88 11.52
N LEU A 10 -0.51 -23.79 10.78
CA LEU A 10 -0.45 -23.81 9.32
C LEU A 10 0.68 -24.69 8.80
N THR A 11 1.85 -24.62 9.43
CA THR A 11 3.03 -25.42 9.06
C THR A 11 2.81 -26.91 9.34
N ASN A 12 1.99 -27.23 10.33
CA ASN A 12 1.64 -28.61 10.70
C ASN A 12 0.38 -29.14 10.01
N LEU A 13 -0.23 -28.40 9.08
CA LEU A 13 -1.37 -28.91 8.33
C LEU A 13 -0.94 -30.11 7.46
N PRO A 14 -1.77 -31.16 7.36
CA PRO A 14 -1.46 -32.28 6.48
C PRO A 14 -1.30 -31.80 5.04
N GLU A 15 -0.38 -32.43 4.32
CA GLU A 15 -0.17 -32.16 2.90
C GLU A 15 -1.48 -32.45 2.16
N ARG A 16 -2.00 -31.43 1.47
CA ARG A 16 -3.25 -31.58 0.74
C ARG A 16 -2.98 -32.34 -0.54
N GLU A 17 -3.87 -33.26 -0.88
CA GLU A 17 -3.79 -33.97 -2.16
C GLU A 17 -3.74 -32.95 -3.31
N ALA A 18 -2.68 -33.05 -4.11
CA ALA A 18 -2.56 -32.29 -5.33
C ALA A 18 -3.76 -32.60 -6.24
N ASN A 19 -4.32 -31.57 -6.87
CA ASN A 19 -5.47 -31.64 -7.79
C ASN A 19 -6.86 -31.90 -7.19
N THR A 20 -7.01 -32.00 -5.87
CA THR A 20 -8.34 -32.07 -5.23
C THR A 20 -8.80 -30.67 -4.81
N PRO A 21 -9.91 -30.13 -5.37
CA PRO A 21 -10.46 -28.85 -4.93
C PRO A 21 -10.85 -28.92 -3.46
N THR A 22 -10.24 -28.09 -2.62
CA THR A 22 -10.51 -28.03 -1.18
C THR A 22 -10.81 -26.60 -0.76
N VAL A 23 -11.69 -26.46 0.23
CA VAL A 23 -11.97 -25.16 0.85
C VAL A 23 -10.72 -24.71 1.63
N PRO A 24 -10.36 -23.41 1.63
CA PRO A 24 -9.29 -22.91 2.48
C PRO A 24 -9.51 -23.30 3.96
N PRO A 25 -8.51 -23.86 4.65
CA PRO A 25 -8.60 -24.18 6.07
C PRO A 25 -8.84 -22.94 6.90
N ILE A 26 -9.56 -23.12 8.00
CA ILE A 26 -9.94 -22.05 8.91
C ILE A 26 -8.72 -21.35 9.52
N GLU A 27 -7.61 -22.06 9.70
CA GLU A 27 -6.33 -21.49 10.15
C GLU A 27 -5.73 -20.54 9.11
N LEU A 28 -5.86 -20.88 7.82
CA LEU A 28 -5.38 -20.03 6.72
C LEU A 28 -6.25 -18.79 6.59
N VAL A 29 -7.57 -18.96 6.69
CA VAL A 29 -8.51 -17.83 6.73
C VAL A 29 -8.20 -16.92 7.91
N ALA A 30 -8.00 -17.47 9.11
CA ALA A 30 -7.65 -16.72 10.32
C ALA A 30 -6.36 -15.91 10.14
N PHE A 31 -5.32 -16.54 9.60
CA PHE A 31 -4.05 -15.88 9.31
C PHE A 31 -4.22 -14.74 8.30
N VAL A 32 -4.89 -14.99 7.16
CA VAL A 32 -5.08 -13.98 6.10
C VAL A 32 -5.91 -12.79 6.60
N VAL A 33 -6.96 -13.03 7.39
CA VAL A 33 -7.79 -11.97 7.99
C VAL A 33 -6.96 -11.11 8.94
N ARG A 34 -6.19 -11.75 9.84
CA ARG A 34 -5.34 -11.06 10.81
C ARG A 34 -4.23 -10.26 10.11
N TRP A 35 -3.62 -10.85 9.09
CA TRP A 35 -2.58 -10.24 8.27
C TRP A 35 -3.08 -8.99 7.54
N ASN A 36 -4.19 -9.10 6.79
CA ASN A 36 -4.82 -7.98 6.09
C ASN A 36 -5.21 -6.86 7.05
N ARG A 37 -5.82 -7.21 8.18
CA ARG A 37 -6.19 -6.22 9.21
C ARG A 37 -4.94 -5.50 9.76
N GLY A 38 -3.85 -6.23 9.97
CA GLY A 38 -2.56 -5.67 10.38
C GLY A 38 -1.96 -4.71 9.35
N LEU A 39 -1.91 -5.10 8.08
CA LEU A 39 -1.41 -4.26 6.98
C LEU A 39 -2.23 -2.97 6.82
N ARG A 40 -3.55 -3.05 7.03
CA ARG A 40 -4.45 -1.90 7.00
C ARG A 40 -4.46 -1.10 8.30
N GLN A 41 -3.79 -1.56 9.36
CA GLN A 41 -3.83 -0.95 10.70
C GLN A 41 -5.26 -0.84 11.27
N TRP A 42 -6.13 -1.78 10.92
CA TRP A 42 -7.51 -1.80 11.35
C TRP A 42 -7.66 -2.45 12.73
N LYS A 43 -8.58 -1.92 13.54
CA LYS A 43 -9.05 -2.61 14.75
C LYS A 43 -10.04 -3.71 14.36
N ALA A 44 -10.28 -4.68 15.23
CA ALA A 44 -11.35 -5.66 15.02
C ALA A 44 -12.73 -4.98 14.85
N THR A 45 -12.98 -3.90 15.61
CA THR A 45 -14.18 -3.07 15.48
C THR A 45 -14.32 -2.45 14.08
N THR A 46 -13.21 -1.95 13.51
CA THR A 46 -13.21 -1.38 12.17
C THR A 46 -13.57 -2.43 11.13
N LEU A 47 -12.94 -3.61 11.17
CA LEU A 47 -13.28 -4.69 10.24
C LEU A 47 -14.74 -5.14 10.40
N ALA A 48 -15.23 -5.25 11.63
CA ALA A 48 -16.61 -5.64 11.92
C ALA A 48 -17.62 -4.65 11.31
N GLU A 49 -17.33 -3.34 11.38
CA GLU A 49 -18.15 -2.29 10.79
C GLU A 49 -18.17 -2.38 9.25
N PHE A 50 -17.00 -2.47 8.61
CA PHE A 50 -16.90 -2.58 7.15
C PHE A 50 -17.57 -3.86 6.61
N ALA A 51 -17.39 -4.99 7.32
CA ALA A 51 -17.98 -6.26 6.95
C ALA A 51 -19.44 -6.40 7.41
N ARG A 52 -19.99 -5.44 8.17
CA ARG A 52 -21.36 -5.52 8.75
C ARG A 52 -21.60 -6.84 9.50
N VAL A 53 -20.65 -7.21 10.35
CA VAL A 53 -20.71 -8.37 11.25
C VAL A 53 -20.43 -7.94 12.68
N SER A 54 -20.63 -8.83 13.66
CA SER A 54 -20.28 -8.53 15.04
C SER A 54 -18.75 -8.57 15.26
N VAL A 55 -18.26 -7.79 16.23
CA VAL A 55 -16.84 -7.86 16.66
C VAL A 55 -16.48 -9.29 17.10
N SER A 56 -17.40 -9.96 17.81
CA SER A 56 -17.23 -11.35 18.22
C SER A 56 -17.02 -12.28 17.01
N THR A 57 -17.75 -12.07 15.91
CA THR A 57 -17.57 -12.82 14.67
C THR A 57 -16.15 -12.67 14.12
N VAL A 58 -15.62 -11.45 14.08
CA VAL A 58 -14.25 -11.18 13.65
C VAL A 58 -13.24 -11.90 14.56
N GLU A 59 -13.39 -11.77 15.87
CA GLU A 59 -12.48 -12.40 16.83
C GLU A 59 -12.50 -13.93 16.75
N ARG A 60 -13.67 -14.54 16.53
CA ARG A 60 -13.80 -15.99 16.29
C ARG A 60 -13.04 -16.41 15.05
N VAL A 61 -13.20 -15.69 13.94
CA VAL A 61 -12.45 -15.94 12.70
C VAL A 61 -10.95 -15.84 12.96
N GLU A 62 -10.47 -14.81 13.66
CA GLU A 62 -9.04 -14.64 13.96
C GLU A 62 -8.47 -15.71 14.92
N ARG A 63 -9.33 -16.43 15.66
CA ARG A 63 -8.92 -17.58 16.47
C ARG A 63 -8.96 -18.91 15.69
N GLY A 64 -9.38 -18.88 14.43
CA GLY A 64 -9.58 -20.09 13.63
C GLY A 64 -10.82 -20.88 14.08
N GLU A 65 -11.85 -20.21 14.61
CA GLU A 65 -13.11 -20.85 14.97
C GLU A 65 -14.10 -20.81 13.80
N ARG A 66 -14.97 -21.84 13.73
CA ARG A 66 -15.99 -21.92 12.67
C ARG A 66 -17.01 -20.78 12.80
N VAL A 67 -17.30 -20.12 11.68
CA VAL A 67 -18.37 -19.13 11.50
C VAL A 67 -19.18 -19.44 10.24
N SER A 68 -20.25 -18.70 9.97
CA SER A 68 -21.05 -18.88 8.75
C SER A 68 -20.27 -18.45 7.50
N GLY A 69 -20.54 -19.09 6.36
CA GLY A 69 -19.95 -18.73 5.07
C GLY A 69 -20.29 -17.29 4.66
N ASP A 70 -21.54 -16.86 4.85
CA ASP A 70 -21.97 -15.47 4.62
C ASP A 70 -21.14 -14.45 5.42
N ALA A 71 -20.79 -14.75 6.67
CA ALA A 71 -19.93 -13.87 7.44
C ALA A 71 -18.50 -13.80 6.88
N LEU A 72 -17.96 -14.94 6.41
CA LEU A 72 -16.65 -14.96 5.74
C LEU A 72 -16.65 -14.19 4.43
N ASP A 73 -17.73 -14.30 3.64
CA ASP A 73 -17.85 -13.58 2.37
C ASP A 73 -17.95 -12.07 2.60
N ARG A 74 -18.67 -11.61 3.62
CA ARG A 74 -18.70 -10.18 3.98
C ARG A 74 -17.33 -9.67 4.47
N ILE A 75 -16.60 -10.48 5.23
CA ILE A 75 -15.23 -10.16 5.65
C ILE A 75 -14.29 -10.10 4.44
N ALA A 76 -14.43 -11.02 3.49
CA ALA A 76 -13.66 -11.01 2.24
C ALA A 76 -13.93 -9.73 1.44
N GLN A 77 -15.20 -9.39 1.24
CA GLN A 77 -15.62 -8.16 0.54
C GLN A 77 -15.12 -6.89 1.22
N ALA A 78 -15.09 -6.84 2.55
CA ALA A 78 -14.53 -5.70 3.29
C ALA A 78 -13.04 -5.46 2.99
N PHE A 79 -12.31 -6.50 2.59
CA PHE A 79 -10.93 -6.39 2.12
C PHE A 79 -10.80 -6.14 0.61
N GLY A 80 -11.91 -6.14 -0.13
CA GLY A 80 -11.96 -5.98 -1.58
C GLY A 80 -11.83 -7.30 -2.35
N TYR A 81 -12.02 -8.45 -1.70
CA TYR A 81 -12.03 -9.75 -2.37
C TYR A 81 -13.44 -10.12 -2.86
N ASP A 82 -13.50 -10.99 -3.87
CA ASP A 82 -14.76 -11.50 -4.40
C ASP A 82 -15.51 -12.41 -3.42
N PRO A 83 -16.86 -12.53 -3.54
CA PRO A 83 -17.62 -13.56 -2.84
C PRO A 83 -17.04 -14.95 -3.11
N GLY A 84 -17.01 -15.82 -2.11
CA GLY A 84 -16.38 -17.12 -2.22
C GLY A 84 -14.89 -17.10 -1.89
N TYR A 85 -14.27 -15.93 -1.59
CA TYR A 85 -12.83 -15.87 -1.39
C TYR A 85 -12.32 -16.82 -0.29
N PHE A 86 -13.08 -17.02 0.79
CA PHE A 86 -12.72 -17.92 1.88
C PHE A 86 -13.50 -19.24 1.90
N THR A 87 -14.50 -19.40 1.03
CA THR A 87 -15.48 -20.49 1.12
C THR A 87 -15.51 -21.38 -0.13
N ALA A 88 -15.11 -20.87 -1.29
CA ALA A 88 -15.08 -21.63 -2.52
C ALA A 88 -13.93 -22.66 -2.52
N PRO A 89 -14.19 -23.93 -2.92
CA PRO A 89 -13.13 -24.91 -3.14
C PRO A 89 -12.16 -24.44 -4.22
N ARG A 90 -10.86 -24.62 -3.97
CA ARG A 90 -9.79 -24.34 -4.94
C ARG A 90 -8.81 -25.48 -4.99
N VAL A 91 -8.21 -25.70 -6.15
CA VAL A 91 -7.08 -26.61 -6.28
C VAL A 91 -5.87 -25.96 -5.59
N PRO A 92 -5.31 -26.56 -4.53
CA PRO A 92 -4.10 -26.05 -3.91
C PRO A 92 -2.94 -26.10 -4.91
N LEU A 93 -2.14 -25.05 -4.96
CA LEU A 93 -0.89 -25.10 -5.71
C LEU A 93 0.04 -26.15 -5.09
N PRO A 94 0.76 -26.94 -5.90
CA PRO A 94 1.89 -27.73 -5.43
C PRO A 94 2.88 -26.86 -4.65
N ARG A 95 3.57 -27.43 -3.65
CA ARG A 95 4.48 -26.67 -2.76
C ARG A 95 5.53 -25.88 -3.53
N GLU A 96 6.11 -26.45 -4.58
CA GLU A 96 7.11 -25.79 -5.41
C GLU A 96 6.54 -24.61 -6.19
N GLU A 97 5.36 -24.77 -6.79
CA GLU A 97 4.66 -23.68 -7.50
C GLU A 97 4.22 -22.58 -6.54
N ALA A 98 3.74 -22.94 -5.35
CA ALA A 98 3.41 -21.98 -4.30
C ALA A 98 4.64 -21.17 -3.86
N ALA A 99 5.79 -21.83 -3.70
CA ALA A 99 7.06 -21.17 -3.37
C ALA A 99 7.52 -20.24 -4.50
N ALA A 100 7.47 -20.69 -5.75
CA ALA A 100 7.81 -19.88 -6.92
C ALA A 100 6.89 -18.66 -7.04
N SER A 101 5.58 -18.83 -6.84
CA SER A 101 4.61 -17.73 -6.85
C SER A 101 4.85 -16.73 -5.71
N MET A 102 5.19 -17.19 -4.51
CA MET A 102 5.58 -16.30 -3.42
C MET A 102 6.85 -15.51 -3.75
N VAL A 103 7.86 -16.16 -4.32
CA VAL A 103 9.07 -15.47 -4.77
C VAL A 103 8.71 -14.43 -5.82
N GLU A 104 7.93 -14.77 -6.83
CA GLU A 104 7.53 -13.83 -7.88
C GLU A 104 6.78 -12.61 -7.32
N GLN A 105 5.80 -12.84 -6.44
CA GLN A 105 4.95 -11.79 -5.86
C GLN A 105 5.70 -10.89 -4.88
N PHE A 106 6.57 -11.45 -4.04
CA PHE A 106 7.16 -10.72 -2.92
C PHE A 106 8.61 -10.29 -3.14
N SER A 107 9.38 -10.96 -4.01
CA SER A 107 10.81 -10.65 -4.22
C SER A 107 11.05 -9.25 -4.79
N ASN A 108 10.06 -8.71 -5.51
CA ASN A 108 10.13 -7.38 -6.12
C ASN A 108 9.60 -6.28 -5.20
N LEU A 109 8.97 -6.63 -4.08
CA LEU A 109 8.45 -5.64 -3.14
C LEU A 109 9.56 -5.02 -2.32
N GLU A 110 9.54 -3.70 -2.26
CA GLU A 110 10.38 -2.89 -1.40
C GLU A 110 9.53 -2.29 -0.28
N ILE A 111 10.03 -2.39 0.96
CA ILE A 111 9.38 -1.79 2.12
C ILE A 111 9.84 -0.33 2.22
N VAL A 112 8.97 0.59 1.86
CA VAL A 112 9.24 2.03 1.85
C VAL A 112 8.72 2.66 3.14
N PRO A 113 9.58 3.24 3.99
CA PRO A 113 9.14 4.01 5.15
C PRO A 113 8.34 5.23 4.69
N VAL A 114 7.18 5.45 5.31
CA VAL A 114 6.29 6.57 4.99
C VAL A 114 5.84 7.31 6.24
N ALA A 115 5.55 8.60 6.08
CA ALA A 115 4.96 9.45 7.09
C ALA A 115 3.99 10.44 6.45
N ALA A 116 3.17 11.11 7.27
CA ALA A 116 2.29 12.16 6.78
C ALA A 116 3.11 13.31 6.16
N MET A 117 2.72 13.76 4.97
CA MET A 117 3.43 14.81 4.23
C MET A 117 3.08 16.21 4.77
N LYS A 118 3.58 16.53 5.97
CA LYS A 118 3.18 17.75 6.72
C LYS A 118 4.29 18.76 6.94
N THR A 119 5.49 18.49 6.44
CA THR A 119 6.68 19.29 6.75
C THR A 119 7.40 19.69 5.47
N HIS A 120 8.07 20.84 5.50
CA HIS A 120 8.98 21.26 4.42
C HIS A 120 10.06 20.22 4.14
N ARG A 121 10.49 19.46 5.17
CA ARG A 121 11.42 18.35 5.01
C ARG A 121 10.86 17.28 4.06
N ALA A 122 9.62 16.84 4.28
CA ALA A 122 8.98 15.83 3.43
C ALA A 122 8.83 16.33 1.98
N VAL A 123 8.44 17.60 1.80
CA VAL A 123 8.38 18.24 0.47
C VAL A 123 9.75 18.25 -0.20
N ARG A 124 10.80 18.66 0.51
CA ARG A 124 12.18 18.70 -0.02
C ARG A 124 12.70 17.31 -0.36
N GLU A 125 12.41 16.29 0.45
CA GLU A 125 12.79 14.91 0.18
C GLU A 125 12.09 14.38 -1.08
N ALA A 126 10.79 14.66 -1.24
CA ALA A 126 10.04 14.28 -2.43
C ALA A 126 10.55 15.02 -3.69
N ALA A 127 10.73 16.34 -3.61
CA ALA A 127 11.15 17.18 -4.73
C ALA A 127 12.60 16.94 -5.20
N ARG A 128 13.42 16.24 -4.40
CA ARG A 128 14.76 15.79 -4.79
C ARG A 128 14.78 14.40 -5.44
N CYS A 129 13.61 13.77 -5.58
CA CYS A 129 13.50 12.51 -6.30
C CYS A 129 13.43 12.74 -7.81
N HIS A 130 13.71 11.69 -8.57
CA HIS A 130 13.76 11.75 -10.03
C HIS A 130 12.39 11.49 -10.68
N ALA A 131 11.48 10.86 -9.92
CA ALA A 131 10.12 10.59 -10.34
C ALA A 131 9.19 10.49 -9.12
N TYR A 132 7.89 10.57 -9.39
CA TYR A 132 6.83 10.43 -8.41
C TYR A 132 5.98 9.20 -8.73
N LEU A 133 5.74 8.36 -7.73
CA LEU A 133 4.75 7.29 -7.77
C LEU A 133 3.56 7.68 -6.92
N ILE A 134 2.49 8.16 -7.56
CA ILE A 134 1.24 8.52 -6.89
C ILE A 134 0.30 7.33 -6.86
N HIS A 135 0.15 6.72 -5.68
CA HIS A 135 -0.73 5.60 -5.44
C HIS A 135 -2.03 6.06 -4.77
N ARG A 136 -3.17 5.88 -5.46
CA ARG A 136 -4.48 6.42 -5.07
C ARG A 136 -5.62 5.38 -5.01
N PRO A 137 -5.49 4.31 -4.20
CA PRO A 137 -6.46 3.21 -4.23
C PRO A 137 -7.82 3.64 -3.68
N GLY A 138 -8.88 3.34 -4.42
CA GLY A 138 -10.25 3.64 -4.03
C GLY A 138 -10.59 5.14 -3.94
N VAL A 139 -9.72 6.02 -4.46
CA VAL A 139 -9.98 7.46 -4.54
C VAL A 139 -10.95 7.73 -5.70
N PRO A 140 -12.12 8.34 -5.46
CA PRO A 140 -13.06 8.70 -6.52
C PRO A 140 -12.51 9.80 -7.45
N ALA A 141 -12.97 9.81 -8.71
CA ALA A 141 -12.53 10.76 -9.73
C ALA A 141 -12.78 12.25 -9.39
N VAL A 142 -13.66 12.54 -8.40
CA VAL A 142 -13.93 13.91 -7.89
C VAL A 142 -12.72 14.57 -7.21
N TYR A 143 -11.61 13.84 -7.05
CA TYR A 143 -10.35 14.32 -6.50
C TYR A 143 -9.24 14.42 -7.55
N ASP A 144 -9.51 14.09 -8.82
CA ASP A 144 -8.50 14.00 -9.87
C ASP A 144 -7.79 15.34 -10.06
N ALA A 145 -8.55 16.44 -10.17
CA ALA A 145 -8.02 17.78 -10.34
C ALA A 145 -7.10 18.22 -9.19
N GLU A 146 -7.44 17.91 -7.93
CA GLU A 146 -6.59 18.26 -6.80
C GLU A 146 -5.34 17.40 -6.70
N ILE A 147 -5.42 16.12 -7.11
CA ILE A 147 -4.25 15.23 -7.17
C ILE A 147 -3.31 15.65 -8.30
N GLU A 148 -3.85 16.02 -9.45
CA GLU A 148 -3.10 16.59 -10.58
C GLU A 148 -2.43 17.90 -10.17
N ALA A 149 -3.15 18.81 -9.49
CA ALA A 149 -2.57 20.03 -8.97
C ALA A 149 -1.41 19.77 -7.99
N LEU A 150 -1.55 18.78 -7.08
CA LEU A 150 -0.43 18.38 -6.21
C LEU A 150 0.76 17.87 -7.02
N GLN A 151 0.52 17.05 -8.03
CA GLN A 151 1.58 16.54 -8.91
C GLN A 151 2.29 17.68 -9.65
N GLU A 152 1.55 18.62 -10.24
CA GLU A 152 2.11 19.79 -10.91
C GLU A 152 2.98 20.63 -9.98
N TRP A 153 2.52 20.86 -8.74
CA TRP A 153 3.31 21.58 -7.74
C TRP A 153 4.59 20.85 -7.35
N LEU A 154 4.58 19.51 -7.32
CA LEU A 154 5.76 18.70 -7.06
C LEU A 154 6.74 18.70 -8.23
N ASP A 155 6.24 18.59 -9.47
CA ASP A 155 7.05 18.69 -10.69
C ASP A 155 7.71 20.07 -10.79
N PHE A 156 6.95 21.13 -10.54
CA PHE A 156 7.49 22.48 -10.41
C PHE A 156 8.52 22.57 -9.28
N GLY A 157 8.22 22.00 -8.11
CA GLY A 157 9.14 21.87 -6.98
C GLY A 157 10.49 21.26 -7.36
N ALA A 158 10.47 20.13 -8.08
CA ALA A 158 11.68 19.45 -8.53
C ALA A 158 12.46 20.30 -9.54
N PHE A 159 11.78 20.94 -10.49
CA PHE A 159 12.41 21.82 -11.47
C PHE A 159 13.14 22.99 -10.79
N ILE A 160 12.46 23.66 -9.86
CA ILE A 160 12.99 24.82 -9.11
C ILE A 160 14.22 24.44 -8.26
N LEU A 161 14.25 23.21 -7.74
CA LEU A 161 15.36 22.72 -6.92
C LEU A 161 16.49 22.06 -7.70
N SER A 162 16.33 21.88 -9.02
CA SER A 162 17.36 21.32 -9.88
C SER A 162 18.48 22.32 -10.16
N ASP A 163 19.69 21.81 -10.42
CA ASP A 163 20.85 22.63 -10.78
C ASP A 163 20.72 23.32 -12.14
N ILE A 164 19.65 23.02 -12.90
CA ILE A 164 19.31 23.67 -14.17
C ILE A 164 18.75 25.08 -13.93
N ALA A 165 18.09 25.28 -12.79
CA ALA A 165 17.57 26.58 -12.44
C ALA A 165 18.70 27.41 -11.81
N ASP A 166 19.39 28.20 -12.61
CA ASP A 166 20.43 29.14 -12.16
C ASP A 166 19.79 30.20 -11.24
N ARG A 167 20.10 30.15 -9.94
CA ARG A 167 19.39 30.91 -8.91
C ARG A 167 20.34 31.59 -7.93
N GLY A 168 20.22 32.91 -7.84
CA GLY A 168 20.98 33.74 -6.91
C GLY A 168 20.57 33.57 -5.43
N PRO A 169 21.35 34.10 -4.48
CA PRO A 169 21.20 33.87 -3.04
C PRO A 169 19.94 34.49 -2.39
N ALA A 170 19.20 35.36 -3.07
CA ALA A 170 18.00 36.02 -2.54
C ALA A 170 16.74 35.13 -2.53
N GLU A 171 16.81 33.90 -3.05
CA GLU A 171 15.63 33.04 -3.29
C GLU A 171 15.30 32.03 -2.18
N GLU A 172 16.00 32.07 -1.05
CA GLU A 172 15.75 31.15 0.06
C GLU A 172 14.35 31.34 0.69
N SER A 173 13.82 32.56 0.65
CA SER A 173 12.42 32.86 1.00
C SER A 173 11.44 32.23 -0.01
N GLY A 174 11.72 32.33 -1.30
CA GLY A 174 10.89 31.75 -2.36
C GLY A 174 10.77 30.22 -2.29
N ARG A 175 11.79 29.53 -1.77
CA ARG A 175 11.72 28.07 -1.53
C ARG A 175 10.74 27.71 -0.41
N ARG A 176 10.69 28.49 0.66
CA ARG A 176 9.73 28.26 1.76
C ARG A 176 8.30 28.48 1.28
N ASP A 177 8.06 29.56 0.54
CA ASP A 177 6.75 29.84 -0.05
C ASP A 177 6.29 28.72 -0.99
N LEU A 178 7.20 28.18 -1.79
CA LEU A 178 6.93 27.02 -2.65
C LEU A 178 6.57 25.77 -1.84
N TYR A 179 7.31 25.49 -0.76
CA TYR A 179 6.99 24.37 0.12
C TYR A 179 5.64 24.56 0.81
N ASP A 180 5.31 25.77 1.23
CA ASP A 180 4.01 26.10 1.80
C ASP A 180 2.86 25.93 0.80
N ARG A 181 3.08 26.24 -0.49
CA ARG A 181 2.08 25.96 -1.54
C ARG A 181 1.85 24.46 -1.75
N ILE A 182 2.91 23.66 -1.81
CA ILE A 182 2.80 22.19 -1.92
C ILE A 182 2.05 21.63 -0.70
N LEU A 183 2.41 22.08 0.51
CA LEU A 183 1.72 21.68 1.73
C LEU A 183 0.26 22.17 1.78
N GLY A 184 -0.05 23.32 1.16
CA GLY A 184 -1.41 23.80 0.97
C GLY A 184 -2.26 22.84 0.15
N SER A 185 -1.73 22.33 -0.96
CA SER A 185 -2.40 21.30 -1.78
C SER A 185 -2.63 20.01 -0.99
N VAL A 186 -1.64 19.58 -0.20
CA VAL A 186 -1.80 18.41 0.69
C VAL A 186 -2.87 18.65 1.76
N ALA A 187 -2.88 19.83 2.39
CA ALA A 187 -3.86 20.19 3.40
C ALA A 187 -5.29 20.21 2.84
N GLU A 188 -5.47 20.64 1.59
CA GLU A 188 -6.76 20.62 0.91
C GLU A 188 -7.27 19.19 0.70
N LEU A 189 -6.42 18.27 0.22
CA LEU A 189 -6.77 16.85 0.11
C LEU A 189 -7.13 16.26 1.49
N GLU A 190 -6.38 16.59 2.54
CA GLU A 190 -6.65 16.12 3.90
C GLU A 190 -7.99 16.65 4.45
N ARG A 191 -8.31 17.93 4.16
CA ARG A 191 -9.55 18.60 4.54
C ARG A 191 -10.76 17.94 3.89
N ARG A 192 -10.63 17.48 2.64
CA ARG A 192 -11.68 16.73 1.94
C ARG A 192 -11.76 15.25 2.34
N GLY A 193 -11.01 14.83 3.37
CA GLY A 193 -11.13 13.49 3.95
C GLY A 193 -10.18 12.45 3.39
N LEU A 194 -9.13 12.86 2.68
CA LEU A 194 -8.05 11.96 2.28
C LEU A 194 -6.93 11.93 3.34
N THR A 195 -6.08 10.92 3.25
CA THR A 195 -4.82 10.81 3.98
C THR A 195 -3.70 10.82 2.95
N VAL A 196 -2.71 11.69 3.14
CA VAL A 196 -1.53 11.80 2.26
C VAL A 196 -0.27 11.39 3.02
N LEU A 197 0.34 10.28 2.58
CA LEU A 197 1.61 9.80 3.09
C LEU A 197 2.68 9.94 2.01
N SER A 198 3.91 10.25 2.41
CA SER A 198 5.06 10.32 1.53
C SER A 198 6.24 9.51 2.08
N GLY A 199 7.00 8.89 1.20
CA GLY A 199 8.28 8.26 1.47
C GLY A 199 9.19 8.31 0.26
N VAL A 200 10.44 7.86 0.41
CA VAL A 200 11.42 7.80 -0.68
C VAL A 200 11.88 6.36 -0.83
N MET A 201 11.83 5.87 -2.06
CA MET A 201 12.31 4.54 -2.47
C MET A 201 13.56 4.68 -3.31
N ALA A 202 14.59 3.90 -3.01
CA ALA A 202 15.77 3.82 -3.86
C ALA A 202 15.50 2.81 -4.98
N ALA A 203 15.60 3.24 -6.22
CA ALA A 203 15.26 2.41 -7.37
C ALA A 203 16.40 2.49 -8.40
N PRO A 204 17.61 2.02 -8.10
CA PRO A 204 18.77 2.14 -8.98
C PRO A 204 18.45 1.61 -10.38
N GLN A 205 18.87 2.36 -11.41
CA GLN A 205 18.69 2.01 -12.82
C GLN A 205 20.05 1.80 -13.49
N ASP A 206 20.06 1.05 -14.60
CA ASP A 206 21.26 0.91 -15.43
C ASP A 206 21.73 2.28 -15.93
N GLY A 207 22.94 2.68 -15.53
CA GLY A 207 23.50 4.00 -15.83
C GLY A 207 23.03 5.15 -14.94
N ILE A 208 22.08 4.92 -14.01
CA ILE A 208 21.62 5.91 -13.03
C ILE A 208 21.46 5.23 -11.64
N PRO A 209 22.57 4.96 -10.94
CA PRO A 209 22.55 4.20 -9.68
C PRO A 209 21.84 4.95 -8.54
N ASP A 210 21.79 6.28 -8.59
CA ASP A 210 21.16 7.12 -7.56
C ASP A 210 19.67 7.40 -7.81
N TRP A 211 19.04 6.70 -8.78
CA TRP A 211 17.64 6.91 -9.10
C TRP A 211 16.73 6.66 -7.88
N LYS A 212 15.90 7.65 -7.59
CA LYS A 212 15.04 7.71 -6.40
C LYS A 212 13.65 8.11 -6.82
N VAL A 213 12.66 7.45 -6.23
CA VAL A 213 11.25 7.70 -6.51
C VAL A 213 10.59 8.15 -5.21
N ALA A 214 9.88 9.28 -5.28
CA ALA A 214 9.02 9.72 -4.20
C ALA A 214 7.72 8.92 -4.28
N VAL A 215 7.43 8.14 -3.24
CA VAL A 215 6.21 7.35 -3.13
C VAL A 215 5.18 8.18 -2.37
N ILE A 216 4.08 8.52 -3.03
CA ILE A 216 3.00 9.32 -2.45
C ILE A 216 1.75 8.46 -2.43
N SER A 217 1.23 8.17 -1.24
CA SER A 217 -0.01 7.43 -1.08
C SER A 217 -1.13 8.36 -0.66
N ILE A 218 -2.21 8.36 -1.44
CA ILE A 218 -3.41 9.17 -1.21
C ILE A 218 -4.57 8.20 -1.01
N THR A 219 -5.17 8.19 0.18
CA THR A 219 -6.20 7.20 0.54
C THR A 219 -7.41 7.87 1.17
N PRO A 220 -8.66 7.51 0.81
CA PRO A 220 -9.83 8.04 1.49
C PRO A 220 -9.92 7.50 2.91
N LYS A 221 -10.15 8.36 3.90
CA LYS A 221 -10.36 7.94 5.31
C LYS A 221 -11.59 7.04 5.45
N THR A 222 -12.56 7.18 4.56
CA THR A 222 -13.78 6.36 4.50
C THR A 222 -13.53 4.95 3.99
N ALA A 223 -12.50 4.73 3.17
CA ALA A 223 -12.15 3.42 2.63
C ALA A 223 -11.03 2.74 3.41
N ASP A 224 -10.12 3.53 4.01
CA ASP A 224 -9.02 3.03 4.82
C ASP A 224 -8.68 3.97 5.99
N PRO A 225 -9.46 3.93 7.08
CA PRO A 225 -9.24 4.81 8.23
C PRO A 225 -7.91 4.54 8.97
N GLY A 226 -7.30 3.36 8.76
CA GLY A 226 -6.03 3.00 9.36
C GLY A 226 -4.81 3.59 8.64
N ALA A 227 -4.98 4.12 7.42
CA ALA A 227 -3.90 4.69 6.62
C ALA A 227 -3.06 5.72 7.37
N VAL A 228 -3.68 6.57 8.20
CA VAL A 228 -2.99 7.61 8.98
C VAL A 228 -1.92 7.07 9.94
N LYS A 229 -2.02 5.80 10.34
CA LYS A 229 -1.06 5.14 11.26
C LYS A 229 0.00 4.33 10.52
N ARG A 230 -0.11 4.21 9.20
CA ARG A 230 0.79 3.40 8.39
C ARG A 230 2.18 4.02 8.38
N ARG A 231 3.18 3.19 8.65
CA ARG A 231 4.60 3.58 8.68
C ARG A 231 5.40 3.05 7.50
N HIS A 232 4.84 2.08 6.77
CA HIS A 232 5.50 1.45 5.63
C HIS A 232 4.49 1.18 4.52
N LEU A 233 4.94 1.31 3.28
CA LEU A 233 4.27 0.81 2.08
C LEU A 233 5.10 -0.29 1.45
N MET A 234 4.45 -1.27 0.83
CA MET A 234 5.13 -2.25 -0.01
C MET A 234 4.94 -1.82 -1.45
N VAL A 235 6.04 -1.51 -2.13
CA VAL A 235 6.02 -1.00 -3.51
C VAL A 235 6.74 -1.99 -4.40
N ASP A 236 6.13 -2.36 -5.51
CA ASP A 236 6.78 -3.21 -6.51
C ASP A 236 7.84 -2.40 -7.26
N ARG A 237 9.12 -2.74 -7.11
CA ARG A 237 10.23 -2.01 -7.75
C ARG A 237 10.10 -1.94 -9.27
N ARG A 238 9.37 -2.87 -9.90
CA ARG A 238 9.15 -2.91 -11.35
C ARG A 238 8.35 -1.71 -11.85
N VAL A 239 7.50 -1.11 -11.01
CA VAL A 239 6.75 0.10 -11.40
C VAL A 239 7.62 1.37 -11.42
N ALA A 240 8.82 1.29 -10.85
CA ALA A 240 9.82 2.36 -10.84
C ALA A 240 10.92 2.16 -11.88
N ALA A 241 10.90 1.06 -12.64
CA ALA A 241 11.90 0.77 -13.66
C ALA A 241 11.72 1.68 -14.88
N LEU A 242 12.83 2.26 -15.35
CA LEU A 242 12.84 3.01 -16.59
C LEU A 242 12.68 2.04 -17.79
N PRO A 243 12.04 2.49 -18.89
CA PRO A 243 12.02 1.70 -20.11
C PRO A 243 13.45 1.35 -20.54
N LYS A 244 13.69 0.07 -20.85
CA LYS A 244 14.99 -0.36 -21.37
C LYS A 244 15.27 0.41 -22.67
N ARG A 245 16.35 1.20 -22.71
CA ARG A 245 16.81 1.80 -23.97
C ARG A 245 17.05 0.66 -24.97
N ALA A 246 16.37 0.69 -26.11
CA ALA A 246 16.70 -0.20 -27.21
C ALA A 246 18.18 0.03 -27.55
N ALA A 247 18.95 -1.05 -27.65
CA ALA A 247 20.33 -0.96 -28.09
C ALA A 247 20.35 -0.21 -29.43
N ALA A 248 21.05 0.92 -29.47
CA ALA A 248 21.31 1.60 -30.73
C ALA A 248 22.01 0.59 -31.65
N LYS A 249 21.37 0.26 -32.77
CA LYS A 249 21.97 -0.55 -33.83
C LYS A 249 23.03 0.27 -34.56
#